data_AF-A0A0N8QPJ9-F1
#
_entry.id   AF-A0A0N8QPJ9-F1
#
_cell.length_a   1.000
_cell.length_b   1.000
_cell.length_c   1.000
_cell.angle_alpha   90.00
_cell.angle_beta   90.00
_cell.angle_gamma   90.00
#
_symmetry.space_group_name_H-M   'P 1'
#
loop_
_entity.id
_entity.type
_entity.pdbx_description
1 polymer ?
#
loop_
_entity_poly.entity_id
_entity_poly.type
_entity_poly.pdbx_seq_one_letter_code
_entity_poly.pdbx_strand_id
1 'polypeptide(L)'
;MIVKQLRSRFSLCALLTLAGLARSTFYYQVQVQSRPDPDAALKQEVERIYHEERGLYGARRITAVIRNSGTLVNKKVVERLMAELGLRSVVRPKKYRSYKGTVGKIAPNLLERNFTAQRPNQKWVTDVTEFKVANR
;
A
#
# COMPACT_ATOMS: atom_id res chain seq x y z
N MET A 1 27.82 -5.90 -9.33
CA MET A 1 29.22 -5.74 -8.86
C MET A 1 30.06 -5.11 -9.97
N ILE A 2 30.69 -3.96 -9.71
CA ILE A 2 31.39 -3.13 -10.71
C ILE A 2 32.52 -3.90 -11.41
N VAL A 3 33.30 -4.69 -10.66
CA VAL A 3 34.39 -5.53 -11.22
C VAL A 3 33.88 -6.54 -12.25
N LYS A 4 32.69 -7.12 -12.06
CA LYS A 4 32.08 -8.06 -13.02
C LYS A 4 31.71 -7.37 -14.34
N GLN A 5 31.24 -6.12 -14.26
CA GLN A 5 30.88 -5.31 -15.44
C GLN A 5 32.11 -4.83 -16.21
N LEU A 6 33.17 -4.40 -15.50
CA LEU A 6 34.40 -3.87 -16.10
C LEU A 6 35.34 -4.94 -16.66
N ARG A 7 35.13 -6.22 -16.33
CA ARG A 7 35.93 -7.36 -16.82
C ARG A 7 35.95 -7.48 -18.35
N SER A 8 34.94 -6.97 -19.05
CA SER A 8 34.91 -6.99 -20.53
C SER A 8 35.94 -6.05 -21.16
N ARG A 9 36.42 -5.04 -20.42
CA ARG A 9 37.27 -3.96 -20.93
C ARG A 9 38.65 -3.90 -20.26
N PHE A 10 38.80 -4.48 -19.07
CA PHE A 10 40.04 -4.46 -18.30
C PHE A 10 40.38 -5.84 -17.75
N SER A 11 41.67 -6.09 -17.48
CA SER A 11 42.12 -7.36 -16.92
C SER A 11 41.58 -7.57 -15.51
N LEU A 12 41.12 -8.78 -15.22
CA LEU A 12 40.58 -9.11 -13.89
C LEU A 12 41.62 -8.91 -12.79
N CYS A 13 42.90 -9.24 -13.04
CA CYS A 13 43.96 -9.00 -12.06
C CYS A 13 44.08 -7.52 -11.72
N ALA A 14 44.15 -6.61 -12.70
CA ALA A 14 44.25 -5.19 -12.43
C ALA A 14 43.05 -4.65 -11.65
N LEU A 15 41.84 -5.10 -12.00
CA LEU A 15 40.61 -4.73 -11.30
C LEU A 15 40.59 -5.23 -9.85
N LEU A 16 41.04 -6.46 -9.60
CA LEU A 16 41.10 -7.03 -8.25
C LEU A 16 42.16 -6.34 -7.39
N THR A 17 43.33 -6.04 -7.96
CA THR A 17 44.39 -5.29 -7.27
C THR A 17 43.91 -3.89 -6.91
N LEU A 18 43.27 -3.18 -7.85
CA LEU A 18 42.75 -1.83 -7.62
C LEU A 18 41.61 -1.79 -6.60
N ALA A 19 40.75 -2.82 -6.60
CA ALA A 19 39.66 -2.97 -5.63
C ALA A 19 40.11 -3.57 -4.28
N GLY A 20 41.38 -3.95 -4.11
CA GLY A 20 41.89 -4.60 -2.90
C GLY A 20 41.21 -5.94 -2.58
N LEU A 21 40.77 -6.68 -3.60
CA LEU A 21 39.86 -7.82 -3.46
C LEU A 21 40.54 -9.13 -3.84
N ALA A 22 40.45 -10.14 -2.96
CA ALA A 22 41.00 -11.46 -3.27
C ALA A 22 40.21 -12.14 -4.41
N ARG A 23 40.93 -12.91 -5.23
CA ARG A 23 40.33 -13.62 -6.38
C ARG A 23 39.28 -14.65 -5.94
N SER A 24 39.50 -15.33 -4.83
CA SER A 24 38.54 -16.27 -4.22
C SER A 24 37.24 -15.56 -3.82
N THR A 25 37.33 -14.39 -3.18
CA THR A 25 36.18 -13.57 -2.79
C THR A 25 35.36 -13.12 -4.00
N PHE A 26 36.02 -12.74 -5.09
CA PHE A 26 35.36 -12.40 -6.35
C PHE A 26 34.51 -13.57 -6.87
N TYR A 27 35.10 -14.76 -7.01
CA TYR A 27 34.37 -15.92 -7.55
C TYR A 27 33.28 -16.40 -6.58
N TYR A 28 33.50 -16.33 -5.28
CA TYR A 28 32.47 -16.60 -4.27
C TYR A 28 31.28 -15.65 -4.44
N GLN A 29 31.51 -14.35 -4.56
CA GLN A 29 30.43 -13.37 -4.77
C GLN A 29 29.72 -13.56 -6.11
N VAL A 30 30.45 -13.90 -7.18
CA VAL A 30 29.85 -14.25 -8.46
C VAL A 30 28.95 -15.47 -8.32
N GLN A 31 29.38 -16.51 -7.61
CA GLN A 31 28.60 -17.71 -7.37
C GLN A 31 27.36 -17.43 -6.53
N VAL A 32 27.47 -16.64 -5.46
CA VAL A 32 26.34 -16.22 -4.61
C VAL A 32 25.32 -15.42 -5.42
N GLN A 33 25.76 -14.49 -6.27
CA GLN A 33 24.87 -13.71 -7.15
C GLN A 33 24.18 -14.55 -8.24
N SER A 34 24.77 -15.68 -8.63
CA SER A 34 24.18 -16.59 -9.60
C SER A 34 23.18 -17.58 -8.97
N ARG A 35 23.02 -17.58 -7.64
CA ARG A 35 22.04 -18.47 -6.99
C ARG A 35 20.63 -17.95 -7.30
N PRO A 36 19.68 -18.86 -7.61
CA PRO A 36 18.29 -18.48 -7.76
C PRO A 36 17.76 -17.93 -6.44
N ASP A 37 16.91 -16.91 -6.53
CA ASP A 37 16.23 -16.33 -5.37
C ASP A 37 15.26 -17.37 -4.79
N PRO A 38 15.47 -17.87 -3.55
CA PRO A 38 14.59 -18.86 -2.94
C PRO A 38 13.17 -18.32 -2.73
N ASP A 39 13.03 -16.99 -2.62
CA ASP A 39 11.74 -16.33 -2.40
C ASP A 39 11.04 -15.98 -3.73
N ALA A 40 11.61 -16.30 -4.90
CA ALA A 40 11.09 -15.87 -6.20
C ALA A 40 9.60 -16.21 -6.39
N ALA A 41 9.20 -17.45 -6.08
CA ALA A 41 7.81 -17.88 -6.18
C ALA A 41 6.89 -17.12 -5.21
N LEU A 42 7.37 -16.88 -3.98
CA LEU A 42 6.60 -16.14 -2.98
C LEU A 42 6.49 -14.65 -3.32
N LYS A 43 7.51 -14.05 -3.93
CA LYS A 43 7.47 -12.68 -4.45
C LYS A 43 6.40 -12.51 -5.53
N GLN A 44 6.36 -13.43 -6.50
CA GLN A 44 5.33 -13.45 -7.55
C GLN A 44 3.93 -13.58 -6.96
N GLU A 45 3.75 -14.45 -5.96
CA GLU A 45 2.47 -14.61 -5.27
C GLU A 45 2.03 -13.34 -4.54
N VAL A 46 2.95 -12.69 -3.83
CA VAL A 46 2.70 -11.43 -3.12
C VAL A 46 2.34 -10.31 -4.09
N GLU A 47 3.03 -10.18 -5.23
CA GLU A 47 2.70 -9.20 -6.27
C GLU A 47 1.31 -9.47 -6.86
N ARG A 48 1.02 -10.73 -7.19
CA ARG A 48 -0.27 -11.11 -7.77
C ARG A 48 -1.43 -10.70 -6.86
N ILE A 49 -1.39 -11.11 -5.59
CA ILE A 49 -2.43 -10.77 -4.60
C ILE A 49 -2.52 -9.25 -4.41
N TYR A 50 -1.37 -8.55 -4.36
CA TYR A 50 -1.35 -7.10 -4.21
C TYR A 50 -2.06 -6.39 -5.37
N HIS A 51 -1.80 -6.81 -6.61
CA HIS A 51 -2.40 -6.19 -7.80
C HIS A 51 -3.86 -6.57 -8.01
N GLU A 52 -4.25 -7.81 -7.72
CA GLU A 52 -5.66 -8.26 -7.71
C GLU A 52 -6.50 -7.37 -6.78
N GLU A 53 -5.94 -7.02 -5.62
CA GLU A 53 -6.59 -6.19 -4.58
C GLU A 53 -6.31 -4.69 -4.75
N ARG A 54 -5.82 -4.26 -5.93
CA ARG A 54 -5.58 -2.85 -6.30
C ARG A 54 -4.69 -2.11 -5.29
N GLY A 55 -3.75 -2.82 -4.68
CA GLY A 55 -2.82 -2.30 -3.67
C GLY A 55 -3.45 -1.98 -2.31
N LEU A 56 -4.69 -2.38 -2.06
CA LEU A 56 -5.36 -2.15 -0.77
C LEU A 56 -4.76 -3.02 0.33
N TYR A 57 -4.25 -4.20 -0.01
CA TYR A 57 -3.79 -5.16 0.98
C TYR A 57 -2.34 -4.89 1.39
N GLY A 58 -2.14 -4.75 2.70
CA GLY A 58 -0.82 -4.78 3.32
C GLY A 58 -0.42 -6.19 3.73
N ALA A 59 0.81 -6.33 4.25
CA ALA A 59 1.40 -7.63 4.58
C ALA A 59 0.51 -8.51 5.45
N ARG A 60 -0.24 -7.92 6.39
CA ARG A 60 -1.15 -8.66 7.28
C ARG A 60 -2.29 -9.36 6.51
N ARG A 61 -2.88 -8.70 5.51
CA ARG A 61 -3.95 -9.27 4.68
C ARG A 61 -3.40 -10.25 3.65
N ILE A 62 -2.29 -9.90 2.99
CA ILE A 62 -1.62 -10.79 2.04
C ILE A 62 -1.22 -12.10 2.72
N THR A 63 -0.64 -12.04 3.93
CA THR A 63 -0.30 -13.24 4.71
C THR A 63 -1.53 -14.13 4.99
N ALA A 64 -2.69 -13.51 5.28
CA ALA A 64 -3.91 -14.28 5.52
C ALA A 64 -4.41 -14.97 4.25
N VAL A 65 -4.35 -14.30 3.09
CA VAL A 65 -4.72 -14.89 1.79
C VAL A 65 -3.82 -16.09 1.46
N ILE A 66 -2.49 -15.94 1.61
CA ILE A 66 -1.52 -17.01 1.35
C ILE A 66 -1.71 -18.21 2.30
N ARG A 67 -2.08 -17.95 3.56
CA ARG A 67 -2.39 -19.04 4.51
C ARG A 67 -3.68 -19.75 4.16
N ASN A 68 -4.68 -19.01 3.70
CA ASN A 68 -5.95 -19.59 3.27
C ASN A 68 -5.81 -20.43 2.00
N SER A 69 -4.81 -20.16 1.15
CA SER A 69 -4.46 -21.03 0.01
C SER A 69 -3.62 -22.26 0.39
N GLY A 70 -3.38 -22.50 1.69
CA GLY A 70 -2.68 -23.68 2.20
C GLY A 70 -1.18 -23.50 2.42
N THR A 71 -0.61 -22.32 2.16
CA THR A 71 0.83 -22.08 2.33
C THR A 71 1.12 -21.41 3.68
N LEU A 72 1.86 -22.10 4.55
CA LEU A 72 2.21 -21.57 5.86
C LEU A 72 3.38 -20.58 5.76
N VAL A 73 3.08 -19.28 5.73
CA VAL A 73 4.11 -18.21 5.68
C VAL A 73 4.06 -17.34 6.93
N ASN A 74 5.24 -16.94 7.42
CA ASN A 74 5.36 -15.96 8.49
C ASN A 74 5.11 -14.54 7.94
N LYS A 75 4.29 -13.76 8.65
CA LYS A 75 4.01 -12.36 8.31
C LYS A 75 5.28 -11.52 8.08
N LYS A 76 6.34 -11.74 8.88
CA LYS A 76 7.61 -11.00 8.74
C LYS A 76 8.30 -11.24 7.39
N VAL A 77 8.15 -12.44 6.83
CA VAL A 77 8.67 -12.76 5.50
C VAL A 77 7.92 -11.94 4.45
N VAL A 78 6.57 -11.94 4.51
CA VAL A 78 5.76 -11.14 3.59
C VAL A 78 6.06 -9.65 3.72
N GLU A 79 6.24 -9.13 4.94
CA GLU A 79 6.65 -7.73 5.16
C GLU A 79 7.99 -7.39 4.51
N ARG A 80 9.01 -8.24 4.70
CA ARG A 80 10.32 -8.08 4.05
C ARG A 80 10.18 -8.08 2.53
N LEU A 81 9.45 -9.06 1.97
CA LEU A 81 9.29 -9.19 0.52
C LEU A 81 8.53 -8.00 -0.08
N MET A 82 7.46 -7.53 0.57
CA MET A 82 6.76 -6.31 0.14
C MET A 82 7.71 -5.10 0.14
N ALA A 83 8.59 -4.97 1.14
CA ALA A 83 9.56 -3.89 1.19
C ALA A 83 10.61 -3.99 0.08
N GLU A 84 11.14 -5.19 -0.20
CA GLU A 84 12.06 -5.44 -1.31
C GLU A 84 11.44 -5.11 -2.68
N LEU A 85 10.15 -5.38 -2.84
CA LEU A 85 9.38 -5.10 -4.06
C LEU A 85 8.84 -3.66 -4.14
N GLY A 86 9.02 -2.86 -3.08
CA GLY A 86 8.48 -1.49 -3.02
C GLY A 86 6.96 -1.40 -2.87
N LEU A 87 6.29 -2.49 -2.51
CA LEU A 87 4.83 -2.56 -2.37
C LEU A 87 4.37 -1.99 -1.03
N ARG A 88 3.40 -1.08 -1.07
CA ARG A 88 2.79 -0.49 0.14
C ARG A 88 1.28 -0.45 0.03
N SER A 89 0.60 -0.74 1.13
CA SER A 89 -0.86 -0.66 1.18
C SER A 89 -1.33 0.78 0.99
N VAL A 90 -2.22 0.98 0.04
CA VAL A 90 -2.86 2.28 -0.22
C VAL A 90 -3.93 2.52 0.85
N VAL A 91 -3.64 3.39 1.80
CA VAL A 91 -4.62 3.84 2.80
C VAL A 91 -5.39 5.01 2.22
N ARG A 92 -6.71 4.84 2.02
CA ARG A 92 -7.57 5.96 1.63
C ARG A 92 -7.71 6.93 2.81
N PRO A 93 -7.52 8.24 2.61
CA PRO A 93 -7.75 9.22 3.67
C PRO A 93 -9.21 9.13 4.13
N LYS A 94 -9.41 9.17 5.44
CA LYS A 94 -10.75 9.14 6.04
C LYS A 94 -11.49 10.42 5.64
N LYS A 95 -12.62 10.28 4.94
CA LYS A 95 -13.51 11.41 4.64
C LYS A 95 -14.07 12.00 5.94
N TYR A 96 -14.06 13.33 6.07
CA TYR A 96 -14.69 14.01 7.20
C TYR A 96 -16.19 13.67 7.27
N ARG A 97 -16.69 13.47 8.49
CA ARG A 97 -18.11 13.30 8.81
C ARG A 97 -18.41 14.18 10.02
N SER A 98 -19.19 15.24 9.84
CA SER A 98 -19.66 16.13 10.92
C SER A 98 -20.72 15.47 11.80
N TYR A 99 -21.46 14.50 11.25
CA TYR A 99 -22.50 13.78 11.96
C TYR A 99 -21.90 12.89 13.05
N LYS A 100 -22.20 13.23 14.32
CA LYS A 100 -21.75 12.51 15.51
C LYS A 100 -22.78 11.48 16.03
N GLY A 101 -23.82 11.17 15.25
CA GLY A 101 -24.98 10.41 15.72
C GLY A 101 -26.06 11.32 16.32
N THR A 102 -26.99 10.72 17.07
CA THR A 102 -28.06 11.43 17.80
C THR A 102 -27.45 12.16 18.99
N VAL A 103 -26.96 13.38 18.77
CA VAL A 103 -26.38 14.22 19.83
C VAL A 103 -27.36 15.34 20.17
N GLY A 104 -27.77 15.41 21.43
CA GLY A 104 -28.68 16.44 21.94
C GLY A 104 -30.17 16.11 21.81
N LYS A 105 -31.02 17.11 22.10
CA LYS A 105 -32.48 16.99 22.03
C LYS A 105 -32.94 17.23 20.59
N ILE A 106 -33.48 16.21 19.95
CA ILE A 106 -34.12 16.34 18.63
C ILE A 106 -35.48 16.97 18.81
N ALA A 107 -35.71 18.11 18.14
CA ALA A 107 -37.03 18.72 18.08
C ALA A 107 -37.97 17.86 17.22
N PRO A 108 -39.25 17.71 17.60
CA PRO A 108 -40.21 16.98 16.78
C PRO A 108 -40.37 17.64 15.41
N ASN A 109 -40.49 16.82 14.36
CA ASN A 109 -40.74 17.32 13.00
C ASN A 109 -42.20 17.75 12.87
N LEU A 110 -42.49 19.02 13.17
CA LEU A 110 -43.84 19.58 13.10
C LEU A 110 -44.36 19.74 11.65
N LEU A 111 -43.48 19.65 10.66
CA LEU A 111 -43.85 19.89 9.27
C LEU A 111 -44.41 18.63 8.60
N GLU A 112 -43.87 17.45 8.93
CA GLU A 112 -44.29 16.14 8.36
C GLU A 112 -44.46 16.14 6.83
N ARG A 113 -43.63 16.91 6.11
CA ARG A 113 -43.73 17.15 4.65
C ARG A 113 -45.04 17.80 4.17
N ASN A 114 -45.83 18.36 5.08
CA ASN A 114 -46.99 19.19 4.76
C ASN A 114 -46.53 20.64 4.51
N PHE A 115 -46.36 21.00 3.24
CA PHE A 115 -45.94 22.34 2.82
C PHE A 115 -47.10 23.31 2.57
N THR A 116 -48.35 22.84 2.60
CA THR A 116 -49.53 23.69 2.38
C THR A 116 -49.80 24.59 3.60
N ALA A 117 -50.08 25.87 3.36
CA ALA A 117 -50.42 26.86 4.37
C ALA A 117 -51.62 27.71 3.90
N GLN A 118 -52.49 28.11 4.83
CA GLN A 118 -53.69 28.89 4.51
C GLN A 118 -53.41 30.40 4.48
N ARG A 119 -52.35 30.85 5.18
CA ARG A 119 -51.93 32.25 5.25
C ARG A 119 -50.39 32.34 5.20
N PRO A 120 -49.84 33.49 4.77
CA PRO A 120 -48.41 33.75 4.87
C PRO A 120 -47.89 33.59 6.31
N ASN A 121 -46.60 33.28 6.45
CA ASN A 121 -45.88 33.18 7.73
C ASN A 121 -46.33 32.08 8.70
N GLN A 122 -47.13 31.10 8.27
CA GLN A 122 -47.54 29.97 9.13
C GLN A 122 -46.50 28.85 9.24
N LYS A 123 -45.65 28.69 8.22
CA LYS A 123 -44.61 27.65 8.17
C LYS A 123 -43.33 28.26 7.65
N TRP A 124 -42.24 28.12 8.41
CA TRP A 124 -40.92 28.63 8.07
C TRP A 124 -39.95 27.45 8.07
N VAL A 125 -39.24 27.27 6.97
CA VAL A 125 -38.23 26.22 6.82
C VAL A 125 -36.93 26.92 6.43
N THR A 126 -35.83 26.46 7.03
CA THR A 126 -34.49 26.89 6.66
C THR A 126 -33.73 25.68 6.15
N ASP A 127 -32.99 25.85 5.07
CA ASP A 127 -32.04 24.86 4.60
C ASP A 127 -30.62 25.39 4.77
N VAL A 128 -29.68 24.51 5.06
CA VAL A 128 -28.26 24.84 5.17
C VAL A 128 -27.56 24.28 3.95
N THR A 129 -27.26 25.15 2.99
CA THR A 129 -26.48 24.77 1.81
C THR A 129 -24.99 25.02 2.07
N GLU A 130 -24.19 23.95 2.06
CA GLU A 130 -22.74 24.05 2.15
C GLU A 130 -22.16 24.37 0.76
N PHE A 131 -21.45 25.49 0.65
CA PHE A 131 -20.71 25.86 -0.56
C PHE A 131 -19.21 25.62 -0.36
N LYS A 132 -18.60 24.90 -1.30
CA LYS A 132 -17.14 24.73 -1.31
C LYS A 132 -16.49 26.02 -1.79
N VAL A 133 -15.79 26.70 -0.89
CA VAL A 133 -14.96 27.86 -1.21
C VAL A 133 -13.51 27.38 -1.29
N ALA A 134 -12.96 27.39 -2.50
CA ALA A 134 -11.61 26.96 -2.91
C ALA A 134 -11.35 25.45 -3.13
N ASN A 135 -10.64 25.14 -4.23
CA ASN A 135 -10.14 23.81 -4.59
C ASN A 135 -8.86 23.48 -3.81
N ARG A 136 -8.99 23.09 -2.54
CA ARG A 136 -7.97 22.29 -1.84
C ARG A 136 -8.62 21.11 -1.14
#